data_AF-R8ZZN9-F1
#
_entry.id   AF-R8ZZN9-F1
#
_cell.length_a   1.000
_cell.length_b   1.000
_cell.length_c   1.000
_cell.angle_alpha   90.00
_cell.angle_beta   90.00
_cell.angle_gamma   90.00
#
_symmetry.space_group_name_H-M   'P 1'
#
loop_
_entity.id
_entity.type
_entity.pdbx_description
1 polymer ?
#
loop_
_entity_poly.entity_id
_entity_poly.type
_entity_poly.pdbx_seq_one_letter_code
_entity_poly.pdbx_strand_id
1 'polypeptide(L)' 'MNFTTKQVKNHTVVTLEGSLDIYSAPALKKELHKIIDDGLNQ' A
#
# COMPACT_ATOMS: atom_id res chain seq x y z
N MET A 1 -2.24 -0.76 11.99
CA MET A 1 -2.61 -1.09 10.60
C MET A 1 -1.42 -1.82 10.00
N ASN A 2 -1.62 -3.05 9.50
CA ASN A 2 -0.57 -3.84 8.88
C ASN A 2 -0.78 -3.83 7.36
N PHE A 3 0.33 -3.71 6.61
CA PHE A 3 0.31 -3.63 5.16
C PHE A 3 1.10 -4.80 4.61
N THR A 4 0.47 -5.62 3.77
CA THR A 4 1.16 -6.67 3.03
C THR A 4 0.96 -6.46 1.53
N THR A 5 2.05 -6.53 0.78
CA THR A 5 2.05 -6.34 -0.67
C THR A 5 2.39 -7.66 -1.36
N LYS A 6 1.63 -8.02 -2.39
CA LYS A 6 1.90 -9.19 -3.23
C LYS A 6 1.82 -8.81 -4.70
N GLN A 7 2.89 -9.05 -5.44
CA GLN A 7 2.87 -8.88 -6.89
C GLN A 7 2.19 -10.08 -7.55
N VAL A 8 1.23 -9.81 -8.42
CA VAL A 8 0.43 -10.81 -9.14
C VAL A 8 0.40 -10.43 -10.62
N LYS A 9 1.22 -11.09 -11.42
CA LYS A 9 1.42 -10.79 -12.85
C LYS A 9 1.82 -9.33 -13.04
N ASN A 10 0.90 -8.50 -13.55
CA ASN A 10 1.10 -7.09 -13.87
C ASN A 10 0.42 -6.13 -12.86
N HIS A 11 0.00 -6.65 -11.69
CA HIS A 11 -0.66 -5.88 -10.66
C HIS A 11 0.01 -6.11 -9.31
N THR A 12 0.05 -5.06 -8.49
CA THR A 12 0.43 -5.17 -7.08
C THR A 12 -0.84 -5.16 -6.24
N VAL A 13 -1.09 -6.25 -5.52
CA VAL A 13 -2.20 -6.37 -4.58
C VAL A 13 -1.70 -5.93 -3.20
N VAL A 14 -2.35 -4.93 -2.62
CA VAL A 14 -2.06 -4.44 -1.27
C VAL A 14 -3.20 -4.86 -0.35
N THR A 15 -2.87 -5.66 0.66
CA THR A 15 -3.80 -6.10 1.70
C THR A 15 -3.63 -5.22 2.94
N LEU A 16 -4.76 -4.73 3.44
CA LEU A 16 -4.84 -3.85 4.60
C LEU A 16 -5.50 -4.61 5.74
N GLU A 17 -4.74 -4.90 6.80
CA GLU A 17 -5.26 -5.58 7.98
C GLU A 17 -5.36 -4.62 9.17
N GLY A 18 -6.56 -4.53 9.74
CA GLY A 18 -6.91 -3.64 10.84
C GLY A 18 -7.87 -2.52 10.42
N SER A 19 -8.23 -1.68 11.38
CA SER A 19 -9.17 -0.58 11.16
C SER A 19 -8.53 0.57 10.38
N LEU A 20 -9.22 1.08 9.37
CA LEU A 20 -8.91 2.35 8.73
C LEU A 20 -9.70 3.45 9.44
N ASP A 21 -8.97 4.44 9.96
CA ASP A 21 -9.50 5.56 10.71
C ASP A 21 -8.75 6.85 10.33
N ILE A 22 -9.22 7.99 10.83
CA ILE A 22 -8.68 9.31 10.46
C ILE A 22 -7.21 9.49 10.82
N TYR A 23 -6.69 8.75 11.80
CA TYR A 23 -5.30 8.82 12.23
C TYR A 23 -4.40 7.89 11.40
N SER A 24 -4.94 6.79 10.89
CA SER A 24 -4.20 5.81 10.06
C SER A 24 -4.23 6.13 8.56
N ALA A 25 -5.23 6.88 8.08
CA ALA A 25 -5.36 7.27 6.67
C ALA A 25 -4.14 8.04 6.09
N PRO A 26 -3.51 9.00 6.80
CA PRO A 26 -2.32 9.69 6.28
C PRO A 26 -1.11 8.76 6.12
N ALA A 27 -0.94 7.79 7.02
CA ALA A 27 0.14 6.81 6.95
C ALA A 27 -0.07 5.84 5.78
N LEU A 28 -1.29 5.33 5.61
CA LEU A 28 -1.68 4.52 4.45
C LEU A 28 -1.41 5.25 3.14
N LYS A 29 -1.77 6.53 3.03
CA LYS A 29 -1.50 7.33 1.83
C LYS A 29 -0.02 7.38 1.48
N LYS A 30 0.85 7.60 2.47
CA LYS A 30 2.31 7.65 2.24
C LYS A 30 2.86 6.32 1.73
N GLU A 31 2.43 5.20 2.32
CA GLU A 31 2.92 3.88 1.94
C GLU A 31 2.43 3.46 0.55
N LEU A 32 1.16 3.73 0.19
CA LEU A 32 0.67 3.48 -1.17
C LEU A 32 1.42 4.30 -2.22
N HIS A 33 1.71 5.57 -1.94
CA HIS A 33 2.49 6.41 -2.86
C HIS A 33 3.89 5.85 -3.10
N LYS A 34 4.57 5.33 -2.06
CA LYS A 34 5.88 4.68 -2.24
C LYS A 34 5.80 3.44 -3.12
N ILE A 35 4.79 2.60 -2.92
CA ILE A 35 4.61 1.36 -3.72
C ILE A 35 4.38 1.69 -5.20
N ILE A 36 3.63 2.76 -5.49
CA ILE A 36 3.39 3.22 -6.86
C ILE A 36 4.68 3.76 -7.48
N ASP A 37 5.46 4.55 -6.74
CA ASP A 37 6.74 5.10 -7.21
C ASP A 37 7.78 4.01 -7.49
N ASP A 38 7.87 3.01 -6.60
CA ASP A 38 8.74 1.84 -6.79
C ASP A 38 8.35 1.04 -8.04
N GLY A 39 7.04 0.83 -8.25
CA GLY A 39 6.53 0.15 -9.45
C GLY A 39 6.71 0.91 -10.76
N LEU A 40 6.96 2.23 -10.72
CA LEU A 40 7.27 3.05 -11.90
C LEU A 40 8.77 3.05 -12.25
N ASN A 41 9.63 2.71 -11.28
CA ASN A 41 11.08 2.67 -11.44
C ASN A 41 11.63 1.26 -11.80
N GLN A 42 10.75 0.29 -12.09
CA GLN A 42 11.10 -1.03 -12.65
C GLN A 42 11.00 -1.05 -14.17
#